data_AF-I3I8Z4-F1
#
_entry.id   AF-I3I8Z4-F1
#
_cell.length_a   1.000
_cell.length_b   1.000
_cell.length_c   1.000
_cell.angle_alpha   90.00
_cell.angle_beta   90.00
_cell.angle_gamma   90.00
#
_symmetry.space_group_name_H-M   'P 1'
#
loop_
_entity.id
_entity.type
_entity.pdbx_description
1 polymer ?
#
loop_
_entity_poly.entity_id
_entity_poly.type
_entity_poly.pdbx_seq_one_letter_code
_entity_poly.pdbx_strand_id
1 'polypeptide(L)' 'MKILPVVKSLPLLAAASLLSACAPEVGSPDWCKSIETKPKGEMTMNEAKDYAKHCVFK' A
#
# COMPACT_ATOMS: atom_id res chain seq x y z
N MET A 1 -23.17 -6.53 -31.14
CA MET A 1 -22.05 -7.45 -30.85
C MET A 1 -21.03 -6.71 -30.00
N LYS A 2 -20.63 -7.04 -28.76
CA LYS A 2 -20.93 -8.10 -27.79
C LYS A 2 -20.67 -7.47 -26.39
N ILE A 3 -21.67 -6.83 -25.79
CA ILE A 3 -21.63 -6.30 -24.41
C ILE A 3 -22.04 -7.36 -23.36
N LEU A 4 -22.45 -8.55 -23.83
CA LEU A 4 -22.97 -9.63 -22.99
C LEU A 4 -21.97 -10.34 -22.06
N PRO A 5 -20.64 -10.47 -22.32
CA PRO A 5 -19.79 -11.26 -21.42
C PRO A 5 -19.34 -10.50 -20.17
N VAL A 6 -19.37 -9.16 -20.17
CA VAL A 6 -18.87 -8.31 -19.07
C VAL A 6 -19.82 -8.31 -17.86
N VAL A 7 -21.13 -8.43 -18.09
CA VAL A 7 -22.15 -8.32 -17.04
C VAL A 7 -22.25 -9.57 -16.16
N LYS A 8 -21.85 -10.75 -16.66
CA LYS A 8 -21.97 -12.01 -15.90
C LYS A 8 -20.81 -12.24 -14.90
N SER A 9 -19.70 -11.54 -15.07
CA SER A 9 -18.53 -11.55 -14.19
C SER A 9 -18.47 -10.35 -13.22
N LEU A 10 -19.55 -9.55 -13.17
CA LEU A 10 -19.60 -8.25 -12.51
C LEU A 10 -19.51 -8.22 -10.96
N PRO A 11 -19.85 -9.25 -10.15
CA PRO A 11 -19.75 -9.09 -8.71
C PRO A 11 -18.31 -9.27 -8.20
N LEU A 12 -17.42 -9.86 -9.00
CA LEU A 12 -16.08 -10.23 -8.55
C LEU A 12 -15.07 -9.08 -8.67
N LEU A 13 -15.28 -8.15 -9.61
CA LEU A 13 -14.31 -7.09 -9.92
C LEU A 13 -14.51 -5.83 -9.05
N ALA A 14 -15.71 -5.63 -8.48
CA ALA A 14 -15.99 -4.49 -7.61
C ALA A 14 -15.42 -4.64 -6.18
N ALA A 15 -15.12 -5.86 -5.74
CA ALA A 15 -14.57 -6.12 -4.40
C ALA A 15 -13.07 -5.76 -4.28
N ALA A 16 -12.32 -5.75 -5.38
CA ALA A 16 -10.87 -5.52 -5.38
C ALA A 16 -10.49 -4.04 -5.13
N SER A 17 -11.39 -3.10 -5.41
CA SER A 17 -11.14 -1.66 -5.30
C SER A 17 -11.10 -1.14 -3.86
N LEU A 18 -11.63 -1.89 -2.89
CA LEU A 18 -11.74 -1.47 -1.49
C LEU A 18 -10.46 -1.74 -0.66
N LEU A 19 -9.45 -2.42 -1.22
CA LEU A 19 -8.25 -2.83 -0.48
C LEU A 19 -7.13 -1.78 -0.41
N SER A 20 -7.17 -0.71 -1.22
CA SER A 20 -6.05 0.26 -1.24
C SER A 20 -6.02 1.22 -0.03
N ALA A 21 -6.98 1.14 0.89
CA ALA A 21 -7.08 2.03 2.05
C ALA A 21 -6.49 1.45 3.35
N CYS A 22 -5.89 0.25 3.30
CA CYS A 22 -5.41 -0.43 4.52
C CYS A 22 -3.93 -0.12 4.86
N ALA A 23 -3.23 0.69 4.06
CA ALA A 23 -1.84 1.03 4.33
C ALA A 23 -1.74 2.26 5.25
N PRO A 24 -0.89 2.23 6.30
CA PRO A 24 -0.69 3.38 7.18
C PRO A 24 -0.02 4.53 6.43
N GLU A 25 -0.33 5.77 6.81
CA GLU A 25 0.19 6.97 6.17
C GLU A 25 1.70 7.14 6.40
N VAL A 26 2.44 7.51 5.35
CA VAL A 26 3.91 7.69 5.41
C VAL A 26 4.30 8.67 6.51
N GLY A 27 5.22 8.24 7.37
CA GLY A 27 5.72 9.04 8.51
C GLY A 27 4.85 8.99 9.78
N SER A 28 3.70 8.31 9.74
CA SER A 28 2.90 8.03 10.94
C SER A 28 3.60 7.02 11.86
N PRO A 29 3.29 7.00 13.17
CA PRO A 29 3.89 6.05 14.11
C PRO A 29 3.77 4.59 13.67
N ASP A 30 2.58 4.18 13.21
CA ASP A 30 2.33 2.82 12.74
C ASP A 30 3.11 2.50 11.46
N TRP A 31 3.24 3.47 10.57
CA TRP A 31 4.05 3.33 9.37
C TRP A 31 5.54 3.19 9.72
N CYS A 32 6.08 4.08 10.55
CA CYS A 32 7.47 4.03 11.00
C CYS A 32 7.79 2.67 11.64
N LYS A 33 6.91 2.17 12.52
CA LYS A 33 7.07 0.86 13.16
C LYS A 33 7.03 -0.28 12.15
N SER A 34 6.12 -0.22 11.18
CA SER A 34 6.05 -1.23 10.12
C SER A 34 7.35 -1.27 9.31
N ILE A 35 7.90 -0.11 8.95
CA ILE A 35 9.15 0.02 8.18
C ILE A 35 10.35 -0.42 9.01
N GLU A 36 10.45 -0.02 10.28
CA GLU A 36 11.55 -0.41 11.18
C GLU A 36 11.71 -1.94 11.28
N THR A 37 10.59 -2.67 11.28
CA THR A 37 10.58 -4.14 11.31
C THR A 37 10.83 -4.80 9.95
N LYS A 38 10.78 -4.05 8.84
CA LYS A 38 11.05 -4.61 7.51
C LYS A 38 12.55 -4.90 7.33
N PRO A 39 12.92 -6.01 6.68
CA PRO A 39 14.30 -6.26 6.28
C PRO A 39 14.83 -5.15 5.35
N LYS A 40 16.07 -4.70 5.55
CA LYS A 40 16.68 -3.62 4.76
C LYS A 40 16.71 -3.89 3.25
N GLY A 41 16.77 -5.16 2.84
CA GLY A 41 16.76 -5.56 1.43
C GLY A 41 15.38 -5.51 0.77
N GLU A 42 14.30 -5.49 1.55
CA GLU A 42 12.92 -5.37 1.05
C GLU A 42 12.43 -3.91 1.04
N MET A 43 13.12 -3.02 1.75
CA MET A 43 12.83 -1.59 1.69
C MET A 43 13.08 -1.06 0.28
N THR A 44 12.11 -0.34 -0.24
CA THR A 44 12.32 0.48 -1.43
C THR A 44 13.18 1.71 -1.10
N MET A 45 13.88 2.26 -2.09
CA MET A 45 14.66 3.49 -1.90
C MET A 45 13.80 4.66 -1.38
N ASN A 46 12.55 4.74 -1.81
CA ASN A 46 11.63 5.80 -1.37
C ASN A 46 11.27 5.61 0.10
N GLU A 47 10.91 4.40 0.52
CA GLU A 47 10.62 4.10 1.93
C GLU A 47 11.82 4.39 2.83
N ALA A 48 13.03 3.99 2.43
CA ALA A 48 14.23 4.26 3.22
C ALA A 48 14.47 5.78 3.40
N LYS A 49 14.27 6.55 2.32
CA LYS A 49 14.40 8.02 2.36
C LYS A 49 13.34 8.66 3.24
N ASP A 50 12.10 8.23 3.12
CA ASP A 50 10.98 8.79 3.87
C ASP A 50 11.04 8.38 5.34
N TYR A 51 11.45 7.14 5.64
CA TYR A 51 11.68 6.67 7.00
C TYR A 51 12.80 7.46 7.68
N ALA A 52 13.92 7.68 6.98
CA ALA A 52 14.99 8.51 7.49
C ALA A 52 14.48 9.92 7.85
N LYS A 53 13.72 10.58 6.96
CA LYS A 53 13.21 11.94 7.17
C LYS A 53 12.14 12.05 8.26
N HIS A 54 11.20 11.12 8.28
CA HIS A 54 9.98 11.24 9.08
C HIS A 54 10.05 10.48 10.42
N CYS A 55 10.94 9.50 10.55
CA CYS A 55 10.99 8.60 11.70
C CYS A 55 12.35 8.68 12.44
N VAL A 56 13.46 8.84 11.72
CA VAL A 56 14.81 8.87 12.34
C VAL A 56 15.28 10.29 12.63
N PHE A 57 15.26 11.17 11.63
CA PHE A 57 15.79 12.54 11.71
C PHE A 57 14.71 13.59 12.01
N LYS A 58 13.68 13.19 12.76
CA LYS A 58 12.53 14.05 13.09
C LYS A 58 12.93 15.27 13.92
#